data_AF-A0A9P6CPT9-F1
#
_entry.id   AF-A0A9P6CPT9-F1
#
_cell.length_a   1.000
_cell.length_b   1.000
_cell.length_c   1.000
_cell.angle_alpha   90.00
_cell.angle_beta   90.00
_cell.angle_gamma   90.00
#
_symmetry.space_group_name_H-M   'P 1'
#
loop_
_entity.id
_entity.type
_entity.pdbx_description
1 polymer ?
#
loop_
_entity_poly.entity_id
_entity_poly.type
_entity_poly.pdbx_seq_one_letter_code
_entity_poly.pdbx_strand_id
1 'polypeptide(L)'
;MYSPTSSTSSSSNMATRQSLIRPDYITPEAWAKLDRTVQLNLSKLNSTFGTSQTYIHDPQTDGPREPNPYLNPRTQTSQNDMIIDPDILEQERLGTTRSQPRRGRGRGQSRVPSGRLIPQQTRSRTPSRSSQHQFSRDRSRSPPSQLPLPSMLNEVEKRFDAQLGMLQEKIYAKFSELEREKENRSDTNTNYRGPSKRRGASTAAKRAARRRTNHKALPLPPDDDTREDLRMSKSELSTSAQVAKRCLQKLARNKFRFICGIPKGTNWPCSAQDREDDGDNDENEDFYTPNFLGDVDNVENQEIFAAVAAQVFNDLQNAEDVPDELTNPDHHWDKSTIFEFAKTSFRGFKEEWKKQPEIDPMKAKRGLEQKRLLRWSSRRKEKVKRLAMMVPAYVEEYGVDPTCLLDEKHMSDEASGPEDEDVETKEQWKSRMGSMMGISTPAALMNVRFLETIKPNWRSDELSDIFLTLHTSWWVSLTAKEREGYNFLRVRDTGRASDVIPLLAPFNFGINQRWLEVQKSRGENSHILMDWNTFQDPDGFGEGVEADALGDEFQPGQ
;
A
#
# COMPACT_ATOMS: atom_id res chain seq x y z
N MET A 1 -95.54 -39.57 -24.18
CA MET A 1 -95.85 -38.62 -23.08
C MET A 1 -94.66 -38.57 -22.15
N TYR A 2 -94.32 -37.35 -21.72
CA TYR A 2 -93.29 -36.90 -20.76
C TYR A 2 -92.13 -36.08 -21.37
N SER A 3 -92.12 -34.83 -20.92
CA SER A 3 -91.41 -33.64 -21.39
C SER A 3 -89.91 -33.62 -21.06
N PRO A 4 -89.09 -32.81 -21.77
CA PRO A 4 -87.70 -32.58 -21.41
C PRO A 4 -87.56 -31.31 -20.56
N THR A 5 -86.77 -31.39 -19.49
CA THR A 5 -86.28 -30.24 -18.72
C THR A 5 -84.83 -29.95 -19.07
N SER A 6 -84.59 -28.72 -19.52
CA SER A 6 -83.31 -28.11 -19.81
C SER A 6 -82.58 -27.66 -18.54
N SER A 7 -81.31 -28.06 -18.40
CA SER A 7 -80.38 -27.57 -17.37
C SER A 7 -79.14 -26.96 -18.03
N THR A 8 -79.00 -25.64 -17.94
CA THR A 8 -77.85 -24.84 -18.38
C THR A 8 -76.77 -24.80 -17.30
N SER A 9 -75.56 -25.26 -17.64
CA SER A 9 -74.35 -25.21 -16.81
C SER A 9 -73.51 -23.96 -17.15
N SER A 10 -73.40 -23.03 -16.20
CA SER A 10 -72.51 -21.87 -16.26
C SER A 10 -71.18 -22.19 -15.56
N SER A 11 -70.09 -22.27 -16.33
CA SER A 11 -68.72 -22.37 -15.82
C SER A 11 -68.21 -20.98 -15.39
N SER A 12 -67.95 -20.82 -14.09
CA SER A 12 -67.33 -19.64 -13.49
C SER A 12 -65.80 -19.82 -13.42
N ASN A 13 -65.05 -19.01 -14.14
CA ASN A 13 -63.59 -18.92 -14.07
C ASN A 13 -63.15 -18.37 -12.70
N MET A 14 -62.57 -19.21 -11.83
CA MET A 14 -61.85 -18.76 -10.64
C MET A 14 -60.42 -18.36 -11.01
N ALA A 15 -60.17 -17.05 -11.14
CA ALA A 15 -58.83 -16.51 -11.22
C ALA A 15 -58.18 -16.51 -9.83
N THR A 16 -57.13 -17.32 -9.66
CA THR A 16 -56.32 -17.43 -8.44
C THR A 16 -55.68 -16.08 -8.11
N ARG A 17 -56.15 -15.41 -7.04
CA ARG A 17 -55.53 -14.18 -6.53
C ARG A 17 -54.19 -14.53 -5.87
N GLN A 18 -53.08 -14.28 -6.56
CA GLN A 18 -51.75 -14.35 -5.94
C GLN A 18 -51.64 -13.30 -4.82
N SER A 19 -51.29 -13.74 -3.61
CA SER A 19 -51.04 -12.87 -2.46
C SER A 19 -49.69 -12.17 -2.62
N LEU A 20 -49.68 -10.83 -2.61
CA LEU A 20 -48.45 -10.04 -2.63
C LEU A 20 -47.76 -10.11 -1.26
N ILE A 21 -46.49 -10.48 -1.24
CA ILE A 21 -45.67 -10.56 -0.02
C ILE A 21 -45.11 -9.15 0.28
N ARG A 22 -45.40 -8.62 1.47
CA ARG A 22 -44.90 -7.33 1.96
C ARG A 22 -43.45 -7.47 2.45
N PRO A 23 -42.51 -6.56 2.09
CA PRO A 23 -41.17 -6.54 2.67
C PRO A 23 -41.16 -6.20 4.17
N ASP A 24 -40.25 -6.79 4.93
CA ASP A 24 -40.21 -6.69 6.40
C ASP A 24 -39.89 -5.27 6.91
N TYR A 25 -39.24 -4.45 6.09
CA TYR A 25 -38.90 -3.06 6.41
C TYR A 25 -40.05 -2.06 6.16
N ILE A 26 -41.20 -2.50 5.64
CA ILE A 26 -42.39 -1.64 5.44
C ILE A 26 -43.47 -2.03 6.44
N THR A 27 -43.96 -1.05 7.23
CA THR A 27 -45.04 -1.29 8.19
C THR A 27 -46.36 -1.67 7.48
N PRO A 28 -47.25 -2.46 8.11
CA PRO A 28 -48.52 -2.85 7.49
C PRO A 28 -49.38 -1.66 7.06
N GLU A 29 -49.40 -0.58 7.86
CA GLU A 29 -50.15 0.64 7.55
C GLU A 29 -49.58 1.40 6.36
N ALA A 30 -48.24 1.49 6.25
CA ALA A 30 -47.61 2.10 5.09
C ALA A 30 -47.85 1.26 3.83
N TRP A 31 -47.76 -0.08 3.94
CA TRP A 31 -48.03 -1.00 2.83
C TRP A 31 -49.46 -0.85 2.29
N ALA A 32 -50.46 -0.78 3.17
CA ALA A 32 -51.86 -0.63 2.78
C ALA A 32 -52.17 0.69 2.06
N LYS A 33 -51.34 1.73 2.26
CA LYS A 33 -51.47 3.05 1.61
C LYS A 33 -50.78 3.13 0.24
N LEU A 34 -49.91 2.17 -0.10
CA LEU A 34 -49.24 2.14 -1.39
C LEU A 34 -50.20 1.73 -2.51
N ASP A 35 -50.03 2.34 -3.68
CA ASP A 35 -50.73 1.91 -4.89
C ASP A 35 -50.40 0.44 -5.22
N ARG A 36 -51.36 -0.28 -5.79
CA ARG A 36 -51.22 -1.72 -6.07
C ARG A 36 -50.07 -2.02 -7.03
N THR A 37 -49.76 -1.10 -7.95
CA THR A 37 -48.62 -1.21 -8.86
C THR A 37 -47.30 -1.14 -8.09
N VAL A 38 -47.22 -0.28 -7.08
CA VAL A 38 -46.04 -0.13 -6.21
C VAL A 38 -45.88 -1.34 -5.30
N GLN A 39 -46.98 -1.84 -4.71
CA GLN A 39 -46.96 -3.09 -3.93
C GLN A 39 -46.45 -4.26 -4.77
N LEU A 40 -46.87 -4.35 -6.04
CA LEU A 40 -46.50 -5.44 -6.94
C LEU A 40 -45.04 -5.35 -7.40
N ASN A 41 -44.53 -4.14 -7.59
CA ASN A 41 -43.11 -3.92 -7.90
C ASN A 41 -42.21 -4.22 -6.70
N LEU A 42 -42.62 -3.79 -5.49
CA LEU A 42 -41.88 -4.06 -4.26
C LEU A 42 -41.91 -5.54 -3.88
N SER A 43 -43.03 -6.24 -4.07
CA SER A 43 -43.10 -7.69 -3.82
C SER A 43 -42.22 -8.47 -4.81
N LYS A 44 -42.19 -8.04 -6.08
CA LYS A 44 -41.29 -8.63 -7.10
C LYS A 44 -39.84 -8.43 -6.71
N LEU A 45 -39.44 -7.20 -6.36
CA LEU A 45 -38.08 -6.92 -5.88
C LEU A 45 -37.71 -7.80 -4.68
N ASN A 46 -38.60 -7.89 -3.68
CA ASN A 46 -38.34 -8.69 -2.48
C ASN A 46 -38.21 -10.20 -2.79
N SER A 47 -38.97 -10.71 -3.76
CA SER A 47 -38.83 -12.10 -4.22
C SER A 47 -37.53 -12.36 -4.99
N THR A 48 -37.02 -11.37 -5.73
CA THR A 48 -35.75 -11.47 -6.46
C THR A 48 -34.54 -11.51 -5.51
N PHE A 49 -34.63 -10.83 -4.37
CA PHE A 49 -33.57 -10.84 -3.35
C PHE A 49 -33.63 -12.06 -2.40
N GLY A 50 -34.75 -12.79 -2.36
CA GLY A 50 -35.00 -13.83 -1.35
C GLY A 50 -34.53 -15.26 -1.67
N THR A 51 -33.91 -15.53 -2.82
CA THR A 51 -33.49 -16.91 -3.19
C THR A 51 -32.06 -17.07 -3.72
N SER A 52 -31.25 -16.01 -3.69
CA SER A 52 -29.81 -16.19 -3.85
C SER A 52 -29.21 -16.56 -2.51
N GLN A 53 -28.86 -17.84 -2.36
CA GLN A 53 -27.81 -18.25 -1.42
C GLN A 53 -26.56 -17.46 -1.82
N THR A 54 -26.39 -16.27 -1.26
CA THR A 54 -25.22 -15.44 -1.48
C THR A 54 -24.05 -16.19 -0.85
N TYR A 55 -23.22 -16.80 -1.70
CA TYR A 55 -21.82 -17.00 -1.37
C TYR A 55 -21.30 -15.62 -0.95
N ILE A 56 -21.08 -15.44 0.35
CA ILE A 56 -20.41 -14.25 0.87
C ILE A 56 -18.97 -14.39 0.41
N HIS A 57 -18.65 -13.68 -0.66
CA HIS A 57 -17.30 -13.60 -1.22
C HIS A 57 -16.45 -12.84 -0.20
N ASP A 58 -15.51 -13.52 0.47
CA ASP A 58 -14.57 -12.90 1.40
C ASP A 58 -13.43 -12.26 0.56
N PRO A 59 -13.30 -10.91 0.54
CA PRO A 59 -12.28 -10.22 -0.24
C PRO A 59 -10.84 -10.57 0.20
N GLN A 60 -10.65 -11.26 1.33
CA GLN A 60 -9.33 -11.72 1.78
C GLN A 60 -8.94 -13.11 1.24
N THR A 61 -9.90 -13.96 0.85
CA THR A 61 -9.66 -15.31 0.32
C THR A 61 -9.64 -15.36 -1.19
N ASP A 62 -10.50 -14.57 -1.87
CA ASP A 62 -10.73 -14.71 -3.32
C ASP A 62 -10.10 -13.59 -4.17
N GLY A 63 -9.48 -12.59 -3.53
CA GLY A 63 -8.64 -11.61 -4.20
C GLY A 63 -7.18 -12.05 -4.22
N PRO A 64 -6.51 -12.20 -5.38
CA PRO A 64 -5.07 -12.42 -5.37
C PRO A 64 -4.40 -11.24 -4.67
N ARG A 65 -3.54 -11.54 -3.71
CA ARG A 65 -2.55 -10.62 -3.15
C ARG A 65 -1.59 -10.23 -4.27
N GLU A 66 -2.05 -9.42 -5.22
CA GLU A 66 -1.24 -9.05 -6.36
C GLU A 66 -0.04 -8.26 -5.84
N PRO A 67 1.20 -8.77 -6.03
CA PRO A 67 2.37 -8.02 -5.68
C PRO A 67 2.30 -6.69 -6.43
N ASN A 68 2.75 -5.60 -5.76
CA ASN A 68 2.80 -4.29 -6.38
C ASN A 68 3.43 -4.45 -7.79
N PRO A 69 2.72 -4.10 -8.88
CA PRO A 69 3.16 -4.35 -10.25
C PRO A 69 4.47 -3.59 -10.60
N TYR A 70 4.95 -2.77 -9.68
CA TYR A 70 6.14 -1.96 -9.79
C TYR A 70 7.29 -2.38 -8.88
N LEU A 71 7.18 -3.51 -8.17
CA LEU A 71 8.34 -4.07 -7.48
C LEU A 71 9.39 -4.50 -8.49
N ASN A 72 10.65 -4.15 -8.21
CA ASN A 72 11.78 -4.46 -9.08
C ASN A 72 11.85 -6.00 -9.31
N PRO A 73 11.95 -6.48 -10.57
CA PRO A 73 12.04 -7.92 -10.87
C PRO A 73 13.12 -8.64 -10.06
N ARG A 74 14.26 -7.98 -9.76
CA ARG A 74 15.34 -8.54 -8.93
C ARG A 74 14.93 -8.86 -7.48
N THR A 75 13.86 -8.25 -6.98
CA THR A 75 13.31 -8.57 -5.64
C THR A 75 12.22 -9.63 -5.68
N GLN A 76 11.64 -9.92 -6.86
CA GLN A 76 10.61 -10.94 -7.02
C GLN A 76 11.19 -12.34 -7.32
N THR A 77 12.41 -12.42 -7.85
CA THR A 77 13.05 -13.70 -8.22
C THR A 77 13.29 -14.64 -7.04
N SER A 78 13.25 -14.16 -5.79
CA SER A 78 13.43 -15.00 -4.59
C SER A 78 12.13 -15.67 -4.10
N GLN A 79 10.96 -15.39 -4.68
CA GLN A 79 9.67 -15.95 -4.23
C GLN A 79 9.02 -16.93 -5.20
N ASN A 80 9.53 -17.04 -6.43
CA ASN A 80 9.06 -18.00 -7.44
C ASN A 80 10.23 -18.90 -7.86
N ASP A 81 10.71 -19.74 -6.96
CA ASP A 81 11.41 -20.95 -7.40
C ASP A 81 10.33 -21.89 -7.92
N MET A 82 10.15 -21.85 -9.24
CA MET A 82 9.44 -22.89 -9.97
C MET A 82 10.12 -24.23 -9.69
N ILE A 83 9.32 -25.23 -9.34
CA ILE A 83 9.70 -26.64 -9.39
C ILE A 83 10.09 -26.93 -10.85
N ILE A 84 11.40 -26.99 -11.11
CA ILE A 84 11.95 -27.45 -12.39
C ILE A 84 12.02 -28.97 -12.30
N ASP A 85 11.35 -29.61 -13.25
CA ASP A 85 11.37 -31.05 -13.46
C ASP A 85 12.82 -31.55 -13.65
N PRO A 86 13.33 -32.47 -12.79
CA PRO A 86 14.73 -32.90 -12.82
C PRO A 86 15.16 -33.57 -14.14
N ASP A 87 14.22 -34.03 -14.97
CA ASP A 87 14.52 -34.71 -16.24
C ASP A 87 14.97 -33.78 -17.37
N ILE A 88 14.82 -32.46 -17.23
CA ILE A 88 15.26 -31.48 -18.25
C ILE A 88 16.75 -31.13 -18.08
N LEU A 89 17.35 -31.38 -16.91
CA LEU A 89 18.74 -30.98 -16.62
C LEU A 89 19.81 -31.95 -17.15
N GLU A 90 19.45 -33.15 -17.61
CA GLU A 90 20.41 -34.10 -18.18
C GLU A 90 20.70 -33.89 -19.67
N GLN A 91 19.84 -33.19 -20.41
CA GLN A 91 20.03 -33.00 -21.86
C GLN A 91 21.03 -31.87 -22.22
N GLU A 92 21.36 -30.96 -21.29
CA GLU A 92 22.31 -29.87 -21.56
C GLU A 92 23.77 -30.18 -21.16
N ARG A 93 24.06 -31.35 -20.61
CA ARG A 93 25.44 -31.73 -20.22
C ARG A 93 26.31 -32.28 -21.35
N LEU A 94 25.77 -32.46 -22.56
CA LEU A 94 26.51 -32.98 -23.71
C LEU A 94 26.51 -31.99 -24.87
N GLY A 95 27.30 -30.92 -24.75
CA GLY A 95 27.76 -30.19 -25.92
C GLY A 95 28.13 -28.75 -25.66
N THR A 96 29.43 -28.47 -25.77
CA THR A 96 30.01 -27.37 -26.57
C THR A 96 31.23 -26.78 -25.86
N THR A 97 32.39 -27.38 -26.12
CA THR A 97 33.69 -26.74 -25.94
C THR A 97 33.85 -25.64 -26.98
N ARG A 98 33.86 -24.37 -26.58
CA ARG A 98 34.40 -23.29 -27.43
C ARG A 98 35.22 -22.28 -26.63
N SER A 99 36.46 -22.17 -27.05
CA SER A 99 37.55 -21.33 -26.56
C SER A 99 37.26 -19.83 -26.71
N GLN A 100 37.67 -19.04 -25.72
CA GLN A 100 37.75 -17.58 -25.79
C GLN A 100 39.19 -17.13 -25.52
N PRO A 101 39.77 -16.24 -26.35
CA PRO A 101 41.13 -15.75 -26.18
C PRO A 101 41.18 -14.53 -25.23
N ARG A 102 42.24 -14.51 -24.41
CA ARG A 102 42.66 -13.40 -23.57
C ARG A 102 42.94 -12.14 -24.40
N ARG A 103 42.35 -10.99 -24.03
CA ARG A 103 42.79 -9.67 -24.49
C ARG A 103 43.59 -8.95 -23.41
N GLY A 104 44.75 -8.45 -23.84
CA GLY A 104 45.78 -7.80 -23.04
C GLY A 104 45.46 -6.36 -22.66
N ARG A 105 46.12 -5.94 -21.58
CA ARG A 105 46.15 -4.58 -21.04
C ARG A 105 47.02 -3.67 -21.92
N GLY A 106 46.44 -2.58 -22.44
CA GLY A 106 47.18 -1.44 -22.96
C GLY A 106 47.18 -0.29 -21.93
N ARG A 107 48.38 0.10 -21.48
CA ARG A 107 48.62 1.36 -20.74
C ARG A 107 48.82 2.48 -21.75
N GLY A 108 48.09 3.57 -21.62
CA GLY A 108 48.36 4.85 -22.28
C GLY A 108 48.41 5.97 -21.25
N GLN A 109 49.57 6.60 -21.09
CA GLN A 109 49.73 7.86 -20.37
C GLN A 109 49.28 9.01 -21.28
N SER A 110 48.65 10.04 -20.72
CA SER A 110 48.82 11.39 -21.23
C SER A 110 48.61 12.41 -20.12
N ARG A 111 49.21 13.58 -20.36
CA ARG A 111 49.77 14.50 -19.38
C ARG A 111 49.16 15.89 -19.62
N VAL A 112 48.98 16.65 -18.52
CA VAL A 112 48.97 18.13 -18.37
C VAL A 112 47.71 18.94 -18.81
N PRO A 113 47.57 20.25 -18.42
CA PRO A 113 46.64 20.67 -17.38
C PRO A 113 45.71 21.83 -17.82
N SER A 114 44.79 22.29 -16.97
CA SER A 114 44.44 23.72 -16.91
C SER A 114 43.70 24.06 -15.63
N GLY A 115 44.15 25.11 -14.96
CA GLY A 115 43.51 25.70 -13.81
C GLY A 115 42.34 26.58 -14.20
N ARG A 116 41.45 26.82 -13.23
CA ARG A 116 40.60 28.01 -13.22
C ARG A 116 40.31 28.45 -11.80
N LEU A 117 40.47 29.75 -11.64
CA LEU A 117 40.30 30.57 -10.45
C LEU A 117 38.83 30.60 -10.02
N ILE A 118 38.59 30.54 -8.71
CA ILE A 118 37.29 30.83 -8.09
C ILE A 118 37.44 32.17 -7.36
N PRO A 119 36.67 33.22 -7.71
CA PRO A 119 36.56 34.40 -6.87
C PRO A 119 35.49 34.19 -5.80
N GLN A 120 35.85 34.56 -4.57
CA GLN A 120 34.93 34.72 -3.45
C GLN A 120 34.00 35.91 -3.70
N GLN A 121 32.70 35.73 -3.42
CA GLN A 121 31.78 36.86 -3.25
C GLN A 121 31.26 36.91 -1.81
N THR A 122 31.41 38.10 -1.27
CA THR A 122 31.10 38.62 0.05
C THR A 122 29.58 38.69 0.29
N ARG A 123 29.12 38.17 1.43
CA ARG A 123 27.76 38.43 1.94
C ARG A 123 27.74 39.72 2.74
N SER A 124 26.99 40.71 2.24
CA SER A 124 26.61 41.92 2.97
C SER A 124 25.36 41.66 3.81
N ARG A 125 25.32 42.32 4.97
CA ARG A 125 24.36 42.16 6.07
C ARG A 125 23.45 43.41 6.13
N THR A 126 22.20 43.20 6.58
CA THR A 126 21.25 44.15 7.26
C THR A 126 20.55 45.27 6.43
N PRO A 127 19.47 45.93 6.92
CA PRO A 127 18.57 45.65 8.08
C PRO A 127 17.03 45.77 7.82
N SER A 128 16.28 45.27 8.82
CA SER A 128 15.06 45.78 9.47
C SER A 128 14.17 46.85 8.79
N ARG A 129 12.84 46.61 8.75
CA ARG A 129 11.86 47.70 8.92
C ARG A 129 10.49 47.24 9.41
N SER A 130 9.99 47.99 10.39
CA SER A 130 8.69 47.95 11.05
C SER A 130 7.60 48.71 10.28
N SER A 131 6.34 48.37 10.54
CA SER A 131 5.10 49.17 10.37
C SER A 131 3.93 48.20 10.63
N GLN A 132 3.21 48.17 11.76
CA GLN A 132 2.30 49.16 12.33
C GLN A 132 1.35 49.82 11.33
N HIS A 133 0.16 49.22 11.14
CA HIS A 133 -1.03 49.98 10.78
C HIS A 133 -2.24 49.51 11.58
N GLN A 134 -2.69 50.41 12.46
CA GLN A 134 -4.00 50.44 13.07
C GLN A 134 -5.04 50.88 12.03
N PHE A 135 -6.22 50.25 12.04
CA PHE A 135 -7.45 50.89 11.60
C PHE A 135 -8.59 50.47 12.53
N SER A 136 -8.98 51.40 13.41
CA SER A 136 -10.29 51.44 14.03
C SER A 136 -11.32 51.91 13.00
N ARG A 137 -12.51 51.29 12.99
CA ARG A 137 -13.74 52.02 12.70
C ARG A 137 -14.94 51.39 13.39
N ASP A 138 -15.48 52.19 14.30
CA ASP A 138 -16.79 52.08 14.92
C ASP A 138 -17.92 51.88 13.90
N ARG A 139 -18.88 51.04 14.26
CA ARG A 139 -20.30 51.36 14.06
C ARG A 139 -21.17 50.64 15.10
N SER A 140 -21.67 51.48 16.00
CA SER A 140 -22.67 51.24 17.02
C SER A 140 -24.07 51.04 16.42
N ARG A 141 -24.77 50.00 16.90
CA ARG A 141 -26.24 49.95 16.99
C ARG A 141 -26.64 49.03 18.15
N SER A 142 -27.35 49.60 19.11
CA SER A 142 -27.89 48.96 20.32
C SER A 142 -29.33 48.42 20.06
N PRO A 143 -30.03 47.79 21.04
CA PRO A 143 -30.40 46.38 20.94
C PRO A 143 -31.92 46.13 21.08
N PRO A 144 -32.36 44.86 21.09
CA PRO A 144 -33.49 44.52 21.94
C PRO A 144 -33.20 43.33 22.89
N SER A 145 -33.65 43.51 24.12
CA SER A 145 -34.14 42.49 25.09
C SER A 145 -33.23 41.29 25.40
N GLN A 146 -32.55 41.40 26.54
CA GLN A 146 -31.76 40.35 27.18
C GLN A 146 -32.63 39.33 27.93
N LEU A 147 -32.42 38.05 27.63
CA LEU A 147 -32.62 36.92 28.53
C LEU A 147 -31.23 36.47 29.05
N PRO A 148 -31.07 36.08 30.33
CA PRO A 148 -29.77 35.84 30.92
C PRO A 148 -29.26 34.43 30.63
N LEU A 149 -28.51 34.27 29.53
CA LEU A 149 -27.74 33.07 29.18
C LEU A 149 -26.22 33.27 28.86
N PRO A 150 -25.56 34.47 28.88
CA PRO A 150 -24.17 34.57 28.39
C PRO A 150 -23.09 33.97 29.30
N SER A 151 -23.39 33.67 30.57
CA SER A 151 -22.36 33.28 31.54
C SER A 151 -21.74 31.92 31.27
N MET A 152 -22.52 30.96 30.78
CA MET A 152 -22.05 29.57 30.58
C MET A 152 -21.18 29.44 29.32
N LEU A 153 -21.48 30.20 28.26
CA LEU A 153 -20.70 30.15 27.01
C LEU A 153 -19.29 30.74 27.20
N ASN A 154 -19.16 31.83 27.96
CA ASN A 154 -17.86 32.42 28.28
C ASN A 154 -16.98 31.49 29.13
N GLU A 155 -17.55 30.66 30.00
CA GLU A 155 -16.79 29.65 30.75
C GLU A 155 -16.37 28.47 29.88
N VAL A 156 -17.22 28.03 28.94
CA VAL A 156 -16.88 26.95 28.00
C VAL A 156 -15.77 27.40 27.04
N GLU A 157 -15.85 28.63 26.52
CA GLU A 157 -14.83 29.20 25.62
C GLU A 157 -13.48 29.34 26.34
N LYS A 158 -13.48 29.86 27.58
CA LYS A 158 -12.26 29.91 28.42
C LYS A 158 -11.66 28.54 28.71
N ARG A 159 -12.49 27.51 28.94
CA ARG A 159 -12.00 26.13 29.14
C ARG A 159 -11.41 25.55 27.86
N PHE A 160 -11.99 25.86 26.72
CA PHE A 160 -11.50 25.41 25.42
C PHE A 160 -10.16 26.07 25.08
N ASP A 161 -10.04 27.39 25.28
CA ASP A 161 -8.79 28.12 25.07
C ASP A 161 -7.67 27.67 26.01
N ALA A 162 -8.00 27.39 27.29
CA ALA A 162 -7.04 26.83 28.23
C ALA A 162 -6.56 25.43 27.83
N GLN A 163 -7.45 24.58 27.31
CA GLN A 163 -7.08 23.27 26.79
C GLN A 163 -6.21 23.37 25.54
N LEU A 164 -6.51 24.31 24.64
CA LEU A 164 -5.69 24.57 23.45
C LEU A 164 -4.29 25.05 23.83
N GLY A 165 -4.19 25.97 24.79
CA GLY A 165 -2.91 26.47 25.30
C GLY A 165 -2.03 25.35 25.89
N MET A 166 -2.61 24.48 26.72
CA MET A 166 -1.88 23.32 27.26
C MET A 166 -1.43 22.33 26.17
N LEU A 167 -2.24 22.13 25.13
CA LEU A 167 -1.88 21.24 24.02
C LEU A 167 -0.73 21.83 23.21
N GLN A 168 -0.75 23.13 22.97
CA GLN A 168 0.27 23.86 22.24
C GLN A 168 1.60 23.87 23.02
N GLU A 169 1.59 24.10 24.34
CA GLU A 169 2.77 23.96 25.19
C GLU A 169 3.36 22.53 25.16
N LYS A 170 2.52 21.50 25.21
CA LYS A 170 2.98 20.10 25.09
C LYS A 170 3.66 19.83 23.75
N ILE A 171 3.14 20.39 22.66
CA ILE A 171 3.73 20.27 21.33
C ILE A 171 5.10 20.97 21.30
N TYR A 172 5.20 22.21 21.81
CA TYR A 172 6.47 22.93 21.86
C TYR A 172 7.51 22.23 22.74
N ALA A 173 7.11 21.74 23.92
CA ALA A 173 8.01 20.98 24.79
C ALA A 173 8.57 19.73 24.09
N LYS A 174 7.74 19.01 23.33
CA LYS A 174 8.16 17.83 22.56
C LYS A 174 9.12 18.19 21.41
N PHE A 175 8.90 19.33 20.75
CA PHE A 175 9.84 19.83 19.74
C PHE A 175 11.19 20.19 20.36
N SER A 176 11.22 20.88 21.50
CA SER A 176 12.47 21.20 22.21
C SER A 176 13.21 19.94 22.71
N GLU A 177 12.48 18.90 23.13
CA GLU A 177 13.07 17.62 23.52
C GLU A 177 13.74 16.92 22.32
N LEU A 178 13.07 16.91 21.16
CA LEU A 178 13.63 16.35 19.92
C LEU A 178 14.86 17.13 19.43
N GLU A 179 14.89 18.45 19.60
CA GLU A 179 16.07 19.27 19.29
C GLU A 179 17.25 18.96 20.21
N ARG A 180 17.02 18.81 21.53
CA ARG A 180 18.08 18.34 22.46
C ARG A 180 18.57 16.95 22.12
N GLU A 181 17.67 16.04 21.72
CA GLU A 181 18.07 14.68 21.32
C GLU A 181 18.94 14.69 20.06
N LYS A 182 18.64 15.60 19.12
CA LYS A 182 19.44 15.80 17.91
C LYS A 182 20.83 16.38 18.23
N GLU A 183 20.92 17.32 19.15
CA GLU A 183 22.18 17.93 19.60
C GLU A 183 23.07 16.93 20.35
N ASN A 184 22.47 16.12 21.23
CA ASN A 184 23.19 15.02 21.91
C ASN A 184 23.68 13.93 20.94
N ARG A 185 23.01 13.74 19.79
CA ARG A 185 23.45 12.79 18.75
C ARG A 185 24.59 13.34 17.88
N SER A 186 24.77 14.67 17.78
CA SER A 186 25.87 15.25 16.99
C SER A 186 27.24 15.15 17.67
N ASP A 187 27.30 15.00 18.99
CA ASP A 187 28.57 15.03 19.73
C ASP A 187 29.32 13.68 19.80
N THR A 188 28.70 12.58 19.39
CA THR A 188 29.34 11.24 19.45
C THR A 188 29.87 10.73 18.10
N ASN A 189 29.81 11.51 17.02
CA ASN A 189 30.18 11.00 15.70
C ASN A 189 31.06 11.95 14.86
N THR A 190 32.15 12.45 15.46
CA THR A 190 33.22 13.16 14.74
C THR A 190 34.56 12.44 14.85
N ASN A 191 34.60 11.16 14.47
CA ASN A 191 35.87 10.54 14.06
C ASN A 191 36.20 10.93 12.62
N TYR A 192 36.85 12.10 12.52
CA TYR A 192 37.56 12.64 11.36
C TYR A 192 38.50 11.59 10.73
N ARG A 193 38.13 11.03 9.57
CA ARG A 193 39.06 10.31 8.70
C ARG A 193 39.69 11.29 7.72
N GLY A 194 40.88 11.76 8.06
CA GLY A 194 41.73 12.55 7.15
C GLY A 194 42.17 11.77 5.91
N PRO A 195 42.51 12.46 4.81
CA PRO A 195 42.91 11.83 3.56
C PRO A 195 44.39 11.42 3.62
N SER A 196 44.67 10.21 4.10
CA SER A 196 46.03 9.67 4.05
C SER A 196 46.34 9.11 2.65
N LYS A 197 47.02 9.92 1.83
CA LYS A 197 47.84 9.43 0.72
C LYS A 197 48.93 8.51 1.29
N ARG A 198 48.87 7.20 1.07
CA ARG A 198 50.06 6.33 1.17
C ARG A 198 50.17 5.40 -0.04
N ARG A 199 51.31 5.56 -0.71
CA ARG A 199 51.83 4.81 -1.85
C ARG A 199 52.00 3.33 -1.51
N GLY A 200 51.94 2.53 -2.58
CA GLY A 200 52.08 1.09 -2.65
C GLY A 200 53.02 0.42 -1.65
N ALA A 201 52.46 -0.57 -0.96
CA ALA A 201 53.17 -1.74 -0.50
C ALA A 201 52.30 -2.95 -0.87
N SER A 202 52.89 -3.93 -1.55
CA SER A 202 52.22 -5.04 -2.21
C SER A 202 51.40 -5.90 -1.25
N THR A 203 50.14 -6.15 -1.62
CA THR A 203 49.22 -7.10 -0.98
C THR A 203 49.75 -8.54 -0.93
N ALA A 204 50.77 -8.86 -1.71
CA ALA A 204 51.44 -10.17 -1.71
C ALA A 204 52.29 -10.42 -0.45
N ALA A 205 53.01 -9.41 0.06
CA ALA A 205 53.88 -9.59 1.23
C ALA A 205 53.08 -9.74 2.54
N LYS A 206 51.93 -9.06 2.66
CA LYS A 206 51.03 -9.20 3.81
C LYS A 206 50.34 -10.57 3.89
N ARG A 207 50.14 -11.27 2.76
CA ARG A 207 49.61 -12.65 2.74
C ARG A 207 50.66 -13.68 3.14
N ALA A 208 51.94 -13.44 2.90
CA ALA A 208 53.02 -14.36 3.30
C ALA A 208 53.28 -14.34 4.81
N ALA A 209 53.18 -13.18 5.47
CA ALA A 209 53.40 -13.05 6.91
C ALA A 209 52.31 -13.71 7.78
N ARG A 210 51.07 -13.82 7.29
CA ARG A 210 49.96 -14.46 8.03
C ARG A 210 49.97 -16.00 7.99
N ARG A 211 50.90 -16.62 7.26
CA ARG A 211 50.97 -18.10 7.15
C ARG A 211 51.98 -18.76 8.11
N ARG A 212 52.69 -18.00 8.95
CA ARG A 212 53.77 -18.54 9.79
C ARG A 212 53.51 -18.61 11.30
N THR A 213 52.32 -18.24 11.76
CA THR A 213 51.94 -18.36 13.17
C THR A 213 50.54 -18.97 13.27
N ASN A 214 50.41 -20.23 12.85
CA ASN A 214 49.22 -21.05 13.10
C ASN A 214 49.67 -22.36 13.76
N HIS A 215 50.25 -22.25 14.95
CA HIS A 215 50.12 -23.32 15.91
C HIS A 215 48.67 -23.26 16.40
N LYS A 216 47.83 -24.16 15.87
CA LYS A 216 46.48 -24.43 16.36
C LYS A 216 46.59 -24.89 17.82
N ALA A 217 46.59 -23.94 18.75
CA ALA A 217 45.89 -24.20 19.99
C ALA A 217 44.42 -24.41 19.59
N LEU A 218 43.86 -25.57 19.92
CA LEU A 218 42.42 -25.77 19.84
C LEU A 218 41.81 -24.59 20.61
N PRO A 219 41.00 -23.73 19.96
CA PRO A 219 40.26 -22.71 20.69
C PRO A 219 39.52 -23.44 21.78
N LEU A 220 39.84 -23.13 23.04
CA LEU A 220 39.00 -23.56 24.13
C LEU A 220 37.59 -23.08 23.78
N PRO A 221 36.55 -23.90 24.03
CA PRO A 221 35.17 -23.49 23.78
C PRO A 221 35.00 -22.10 24.41
N PRO A 222 34.56 -21.09 23.63
CA PRO A 222 34.42 -19.74 24.13
C PRO A 222 33.57 -19.78 25.41
N ASP A 223 34.02 -19.06 26.44
CA ASP A 223 33.26 -18.95 27.69
C ASP A 223 31.83 -18.52 27.34
N ASP A 224 30.85 -19.25 27.88
CA ASP A 224 29.42 -19.16 27.52
C ASP A 224 28.89 -17.70 27.67
N ASP A 225 29.53 -16.91 28.54
CA ASP A 225 29.27 -15.50 28.80
C ASP A 225 29.50 -14.56 27.59
N THR A 226 30.17 -15.03 26.54
CA THR A 226 30.44 -14.21 25.34
C THR A 226 29.44 -14.41 24.21
N ARG A 227 28.52 -15.37 24.33
CA ARG A 227 27.52 -15.65 23.30
C ARG A 227 26.42 -14.59 23.31
N GLU A 228 26.03 -14.13 22.14
CA GLU A 228 24.92 -13.18 21.99
C GLU A 228 23.58 -13.91 22.22
N ASP A 229 22.90 -13.60 23.32
CA ASP A 229 21.56 -14.12 23.60
C ASP A 229 20.54 -13.53 22.63
N LEU A 230 19.94 -14.38 21.80
CA LEU A 230 18.96 -13.96 20.79
C LEU A 230 17.69 -13.34 21.41
N ARG A 231 17.46 -13.41 22.73
CA ARG A 231 16.37 -12.70 23.41
C ARG A 231 16.58 -11.18 23.43
N MET A 232 17.82 -10.70 23.40
CA MET A 232 18.16 -9.27 23.47
C MET A 232 17.47 -8.42 22.39
N SER A 233 17.39 -7.11 22.61
CA SER A 233 16.76 -6.22 21.64
C SER A 233 17.50 -6.22 20.30
N LYS A 234 16.80 -5.96 19.19
CA LYS A 234 17.42 -6.00 17.85
C LYS A 234 18.63 -5.05 17.74
N SER A 235 18.61 -3.93 18.45
CA SER A 235 19.69 -2.94 18.46
C SER A 235 20.97 -3.42 19.15
N GLU A 236 20.88 -4.39 20.05
CA GLU A 236 22.01 -4.93 20.82
C GLU A 236 22.66 -6.13 20.13
N LEU A 237 21.94 -6.76 19.20
CA LEU A 237 22.42 -7.92 18.46
C LEU A 237 23.27 -7.52 17.25
N SER A 238 24.32 -8.30 17.00
CA SER A 238 25.08 -8.23 15.75
C SER A 238 24.20 -8.49 14.53
N THR A 239 24.65 -8.07 13.34
CA THR A 239 23.89 -8.30 12.09
C THR A 239 23.64 -9.79 11.84
N SER A 240 24.59 -10.68 12.19
CA SER A 240 24.41 -12.13 12.07
C SER A 240 23.38 -12.66 13.09
N ALA A 241 23.45 -12.24 14.36
CA ALA A 241 22.47 -12.63 15.37
C ALA A 241 21.07 -12.08 15.07
N GLN A 242 20.94 -10.91 14.45
CA GLN A 242 19.66 -10.40 13.96
C GLN A 242 19.05 -11.26 12.83
N VAL A 243 19.89 -11.91 12.01
CA VAL A 243 19.42 -12.87 11.00
C VAL A 243 18.99 -14.16 11.69
N ALA A 244 19.81 -14.71 12.58
CA ALA A 244 19.51 -15.89 13.39
C ALA A 244 18.19 -15.73 14.17
N LYS A 245 18.03 -14.61 14.89
CA LYS A 245 16.80 -14.24 15.59
C LYS A 245 15.57 -14.23 14.68
N ARG A 246 15.68 -13.63 13.49
CA ARG A 246 14.57 -13.61 12.52
C ARG A 246 14.24 -15.01 11.99
N CYS A 247 15.26 -15.85 11.78
CA CYS A 247 15.08 -17.25 11.40
C CYS A 247 14.32 -18.01 12.48
N LEU A 248 14.77 -17.95 13.74
CA LEU A 248 14.12 -18.63 14.87
C LEU A 248 12.70 -18.11 15.14
N GLN A 249 12.47 -16.79 15.04
CA GLN A 249 11.12 -16.20 15.13
C GLN A 249 10.20 -16.69 14.02
N LYS A 250 10.71 -16.86 12.78
CA LYS A 250 9.94 -17.40 11.66
C LYS A 250 9.56 -18.86 11.90
N LEU A 251 10.50 -19.68 12.41
CA LEU A 251 10.23 -21.08 12.78
C LEU A 251 9.16 -21.17 13.88
N ALA A 252 9.32 -20.41 14.97
CA ALA A 252 8.34 -20.35 16.06
C ALA A 252 6.95 -19.92 15.57
N ARG A 253 6.88 -18.86 14.75
CA ARG A 253 5.63 -18.36 14.17
C ARG A 253 4.94 -19.40 13.27
N ASN A 254 5.71 -20.11 12.44
CA ASN A 254 5.17 -21.14 11.55
C ASN A 254 4.68 -22.35 12.36
N LYS A 255 5.47 -22.81 13.35
CA LYS A 255 5.11 -23.95 14.19
C LYS A 255 3.90 -23.64 15.08
N PHE A 256 3.79 -22.41 15.57
CA PHE A 256 2.58 -21.95 16.28
C PHE A 256 1.32 -22.16 15.45
N ARG A 257 1.33 -21.72 14.19
CA ARG A 257 0.19 -21.91 13.28
C ARG A 257 -0.08 -23.39 13.00
N PHE A 258 0.97 -24.18 12.81
CA PHE A 258 0.87 -25.63 12.59
C PHE A 258 0.18 -26.34 13.76
N ILE A 259 0.63 -26.11 15.00
CA ILE A 259 0.05 -26.70 16.23
C ILE A 259 -1.41 -26.27 16.43
N CYS A 260 -1.78 -25.06 15.97
CA CYS A 260 -3.16 -24.60 16.01
C CYS A 260 -4.00 -25.08 14.82
N GLY A 261 -3.45 -25.86 13.88
CA GLY A 261 -4.16 -26.29 12.67
C GLY A 261 -4.60 -25.12 11.78
N ILE A 262 -3.82 -24.04 11.69
CA ILE A 262 -4.18 -22.84 10.93
C ILE A 262 -3.23 -22.66 9.76
N PRO A 263 -3.69 -22.87 8.51
CA PRO A 263 -2.86 -22.68 7.33
C PRO A 263 -2.28 -21.26 7.25
N LYS A 264 -1.21 -21.12 6.48
CA LYS A 264 -0.60 -19.81 6.28
C LYS A 264 -1.54 -18.93 5.44
N GLY A 265 -1.95 -17.80 6.02
CA GLY A 265 -2.73 -16.78 5.31
C GLY A 265 -4.24 -16.87 5.52
N THR A 266 -4.72 -17.92 6.19
CA THR A 266 -6.11 -18.01 6.66
C THR A 266 -6.32 -17.14 7.89
N ASN A 267 -7.59 -16.77 8.06
CA ASN A 267 -8.12 -16.09 9.23
C ASN A 267 -7.98 -16.98 10.47
N TRP A 268 -7.63 -16.36 11.60
CA TRP A 268 -7.73 -16.99 12.91
C TRP A 268 -9.20 -17.30 13.23
N PRO A 269 -9.52 -18.48 13.78
CA PRO A 269 -10.87 -18.83 14.18
C PRO A 269 -11.34 -17.97 15.36
N CYS A 270 -12.66 -17.89 15.56
CA CYS A 270 -13.21 -17.31 16.77
C CYS A 270 -12.86 -18.20 17.97
N SER A 271 -12.44 -17.61 19.09
CA SER A 271 -12.05 -18.37 20.30
C SER A 271 -13.22 -19.12 20.95
N ALA A 272 -14.46 -18.88 20.51
CA ALA A 272 -15.67 -19.56 21.02
C ALA A 272 -16.11 -20.74 20.13
N GLN A 273 -15.43 -20.97 19.00
CA GLN A 273 -15.77 -22.06 18.10
C GLN A 273 -14.88 -23.25 18.41
N ASP A 274 -15.48 -24.32 18.92
CA ASP A 274 -14.81 -25.60 19.09
C ASP A 274 -14.37 -26.10 17.71
N ARG A 275 -13.12 -26.58 17.63
CA ARG A 275 -12.55 -27.12 16.39
C ARG A 275 -12.49 -28.63 16.55
N GLU A 276 -13.44 -29.30 15.93
CA GLU A 276 -13.36 -30.74 15.74
C GLU A 276 -12.30 -30.99 14.64
N ASP A 277 -11.43 -31.98 14.86
CA ASP A 277 -10.56 -32.47 13.79
C ASP A 277 -11.46 -33.04 12.69
N ASP A 278 -11.29 -32.60 11.44
CA ASP A 278 -12.14 -32.97 10.31
C ASP A 278 -12.00 -34.47 9.92
N GLY A 279 -11.31 -35.28 10.75
CA GLY A 279 -11.26 -36.74 10.66
C GLY A 279 -10.25 -37.28 9.65
N ASP A 280 -9.49 -36.42 8.98
CA ASP A 280 -8.49 -36.80 7.97
C ASP A 280 -7.09 -37.07 8.57
N ASN A 281 -6.84 -36.73 9.84
CA ASN A 281 -5.62 -37.13 10.54
C ASN A 281 -5.89 -38.37 11.39
N ASP A 282 -5.32 -39.50 10.97
CA ASP A 282 -5.40 -40.80 11.68
C ASP A 282 -4.88 -40.75 13.13
N GLU A 283 -4.22 -39.67 13.53
CA GLU A 283 -3.61 -39.49 14.87
C GLU A 283 -4.54 -38.83 15.91
N ASN A 284 -5.73 -38.33 15.52
CA ASN A 284 -6.72 -37.73 16.44
C ASN A 284 -6.06 -36.79 17.47
N GLU A 285 -5.11 -35.96 17.02
CA GLU A 285 -4.47 -34.97 17.86
C GLU A 285 -5.32 -33.69 17.88
N ASP A 286 -5.87 -33.37 19.05
CA ASP A 286 -6.64 -32.14 19.23
C ASP A 286 -5.77 -30.90 18.93
N PHE A 287 -6.18 -30.10 17.94
CA PHE A 287 -5.50 -28.83 17.66
C PHE A 287 -5.67 -27.85 18.82
N TYR A 288 -4.59 -27.15 19.16
CA TYR A 288 -4.67 -26.13 20.19
C TYR A 288 -5.45 -24.90 19.68
N THR A 289 -6.33 -24.37 20.53
CA THR A 289 -7.08 -23.13 20.23
C THR A 289 -6.56 -21.97 21.08
N PRO A 290 -5.93 -20.94 20.48
CA PRO A 290 -5.44 -19.79 21.23
C PRO A 290 -6.59 -18.96 21.82
N ASN A 291 -6.46 -18.60 23.09
CA ASN A 291 -7.39 -17.72 23.77
C ASN A 291 -6.99 -16.26 23.54
N PHE A 292 -7.49 -15.66 22.45
CA PHE A 292 -7.19 -14.27 22.10
C PHE A 292 -7.84 -13.24 23.03
N LEU A 293 -8.85 -13.62 23.82
CA LEU A 293 -9.41 -12.75 24.85
C LEU A 293 -8.42 -12.62 26.03
N GLY A 294 -7.81 -13.73 26.43
CA GLY A 294 -6.72 -13.77 27.42
C GLY A 294 -5.42 -13.11 26.97
N ASP A 295 -4.53 -12.83 27.91
CA ASP A 295 -3.16 -12.37 27.63
C ASP A 295 -2.20 -13.56 27.49
N VAL A 296 -0.90 -13.29 27.32
CA VAL A 296 0.19 -14.27 27.29
C VAL A 296 0.30 -15.10 28.58
N ASP A 297 -0.29 -14.63 29.68
CA ASP A 297 -0.26 -15.31 30.97
C ASP A 297 -1.45 -16.26 31.20
N ASN A 298 -2.37 -16.36 30.24
CA ASN A 298 -3.45 -17.34 30.29
C ASN A 298 -2.86 -18.76 30.17
N VAL A 299 -3.32 -19.68 31.03
CA VAL A 299 -2.83 -21.06 31.13
C VAL A 299 -2.90 -21.78 29.78
N GLU A 300 -4.01 -21.67 29.06
CA GLU A 300 -4.21 -22.29 27.73
C GLU A 300 -3.15 -21.77 26.73
N ASN A 301 -2.90 -20.46 26.74
CA ASN A 301 -1.89 -19.86 25.87
C ASN A 301 -0.47 -20.29 26.27
N GLN A 302 -0.18 -20.42 27.57
CA GLN A 302 1.13 -20.88 28.04
C GLN A 302 1.44 -22.32 27.60
N GLU A 303 0.43 -23.21 27.62
CA GLU A 303 0.56 -24.57 27.11
C GLU A 303 0.93 -24.59 25.62
N ILE A 304 0.27 -23.75 24.81
CA ILE A 304 0.60 -23.57 23.39
C ILE A 304 2.04 -23.11 23.22
N PHE A 305 2.48 -22.11 24.00
CA PHE A 305 3.84 -21.58 23.88
C PHE A 305 4.89 -22.64 24.25
N ALA A 306 4.61 -23.45 25.27
CA ALA A 306 5.47 -24.55 25.69
C ALA A 306 5.53 -25.66 24.62
N ALA A 307 4.40 -26.00 24.01
CA ALA A 307 4.31 -26.96 22.90
C ALA A 307 5.08 -26.47 21.67
N VAL A 308 4.90 -25.21 21.27
CA VAL A 308 5.68 -24.57 20.18
C VAL A 308 7.17 -24.63 20.48
N ALA A 309 7.57 -24.24 21.69
CA ALA A 309 8.98 -24.26 22.09
C ALA A 309 9.56 -25.68 22.06
N ALA A 310 8.81 -26.68 22.52
CA ALA A 310 9.23 -28.08 22.49
C ALA A 310 9.40 -28.60 21.06
N GLN A 311 8.40 -28.41 20.20
CA GLN A 311 8.45 -28.92 18.83
C GLN A 311 9.55 -28.24 18.00
N VAL A 312 9.68 -26.91 18.05
CA VAL A 312 10.77 -26.22 17.32
C VAL A 312 12.13 -26.64 17.84
N PHE A 313 12.30 -26.80 19.15
CA PHE A 313 13.57 -27.24 19.72
C PHE A 313 13.91 -28.67 19.30
N ASN A 314 12.94 -29.59 19.31
CA ASN A 314 13.13 -30.97 18.85
C ASN A 314 13.43 -31.02 17.35
N ASP A 315 12.73 -30.23 16.54
CA ASP A 315 13.02 -30.12 15.10
C ASP A 315 14.47 -29.68 14.87
N LEU A 316 14.95 -28.69 15.63
CA LEU A 316 16.33 -28.19 15.51
C LEU A 316 17.39 -29.14 16.10
N GLN A 317 17.02 -30.05 17.00
CA GLN A 317 17.94 -31.07 17.51
C GLN A 317 18.06 -32.27 16.58
N ASN A 318 16.94 -32.66 15.95
CA ASN A 318 16.86 -33.87 15.13
C ASN A 318 17.09 -33.60 13.64
N ALA A 319 16.99 -32.35 13.19
CA ALA A 319 17.20 -32.01 11.80
C ALA A 319 18.67 -32.17 11.41
N GLU A 320 18.90 -32.98 10.38
CA GLU A 320 20.16 -32.95 9.63
C GLU A 320 20.39 -31.55 9.01
N ASP A 321 19.31 -30.82 8.75
CA ASP A 321 19.28 -29.51 8.10
C ASP A 321 18.91 -28.36 9.07
N VAL A 322 19.69 -28.17 10.14
CA VAL A 322 19.60 -26.93 10.95
C VAL A 322 19.95 -25.74 10.05
N PRO A 323 19.12 -24.68 9.97
CA PRO A 323 19.44 -23.53 9.14
C PRO A 323 20.83 -22.95 9.46
N ASP A 324 21.61 -22.66 8.42
CA ASP A 324 22.99 -22.17 8.54
C ASP A 324 23.09 -20.96 9.49
N GLU A 325 22.05 -20.12 9.56
CA GLU A 325 22.04 -18.93 10.40
C GLU A 325 21.95 -19.24 11.90
N LEU A 326 21.54 -20.45 12.30
CA LEU A 326 21.45 -20.91 13.69
C LEU A 326 22.62 -21.79 14.12
N THR A 327 23.49 -22.20 13.19
CA THR A 327 24.66 -23.05 13.48
C THR A 327 25.84 -22.30 14.07
N ASN A 328 25.80 -20.96 14.11
CA ASN A 328 26.89 -20.16 14.62
C ASN A 328 27.05 -20.34 16.15
N PRO A 329 28.20 -20.84 16.65
CA PRO A 329 28.42 -21.06 18.08
C PRO A 329 28.45 -19.78 18.93
N ASP A 330 28.54 -18.60 18.30
CA ASP A 330 28.50 -17.30 18.98
C ASP A 330 27.08 -16.87 19.36
N HIS A 331 26.04 -17.57 18.89
CA HIS A 331 24.64 -17.24 19.16
C HIS A 331 24.07 -18.20 20.20
N HIS A 332 23.57 -17.65 21.31
CA HIS A 332 22.91 -18.45 22.34
C HIS A 332 21.40 -18.43 22.15
N TRP A 333 20.80 -19.62 22.08
CA TRP A 333 19.36 -19.81 22.11
C TRP A 333 19.04 -21.15 22.75
N ASP A 334 17.91 -21.19 23.46
CA ASP A 334 17.40 -22.37 24.15
C ASP A 334 15.87 -22.47 23.96
N LYS A 335 15.25 -23.46 24.61
CA LYS A 335 13.80 -23.63 24.60
C LYS A 335 13.06 -22.39 25.15
N SER A 336 13.64 -21.68 26.13
CA SER A 336 13.02 -20.48 26.72
C SER A 336 13.08 -19.26 25.78
N THR A 337 14.12 -19.14 24.95
CA THR A 337 14.19 -18.15 23.85
C THR A 337 13.06 -18.37 22.84
N ILE A 338 12.80 -19.64 22.47
CA ILE A 338 11.71 -19.98 21.56
C ILE A 338 10.35 -19.70 22.21
N PHE A 339 10.19 -19.98 23.50
CA PHE A 339 8.98 -19.66 24.27
C PHE A 339 8.66 -18.15 24.26
N GLU A 340 9.65 -17.29 24.46
CA GLU A 340 9.47 -15.83 24.37
C GLU A 340 9.13 -15.36 22.94
N PHE A 341 9.66 -16.04 21.92
CA PHE A 341 9.26 -15.79 20.52
C PHE A 341 7.85 -16.28 20.21
N ALA A 342 7.38 -17.36 20.84
CA ALA A 342 6.01 -17.81 20.75
C ALA A 342 5.05 -16.77 21.37
N LYS A 343 5.36 -16.23 22.56
CA LYS A 343 4.61 -15.10 23.16
C LYS A 343 4.55 -13.88 22.23
N THR A 344 5.69 -13.51 21.66
CA THR A 344 5.76 -12.36 20.73
C THR A 344 4.91 -12.61 19.48
N SER A 345 4.93 -13.84 18.96
CA SER A 345 4.10 -14.26 17.82
C SER A 345 2.61 -14.20 18.17
N PHE A 346 2.21 -14.71 19.34
CA PHE A 346 0.83 -14.63 19.83
C PHE A 346 0.33 -13.19 19.92
N ARG A 347 1.12 -12.25 20.46
CA ARG A 347 0.73 -10.82 20.48
C ARG A 347 0.48 -10.28 19.08
N GLY A 348 1.31 -10.66 18.11
CA GLY A 348 1.10 -10.33 16.70
C GLY A 348 -0.19 -10.94 16.15
N PHE A 349 -0.46 -12.21 16.45
CA PHE A 349 -1.67 -12.91 16.03
C PHE A 349 -2.94 -12.38 16.67
N LYS A 350 -2.90 -12.00 17.95
CA LYS A 350 -4.01 -11.33 18.64
C LYS A 350 -4.37 -10.01 17.96
N GLU A 351 -3.38 -9.24 17.52
CA GLU A 351 -3.63 -8.01 16.75
C GLU A 351 -4.09 -8.28 15.31
N GLU A 352 -3.73 -9.41 14.70
CA GLU A 352 -4.30 -9.87 13.42
C GLU A 352 -5.78 -10.27 13.60
N TRP A 353 -6.09 -11.07 14.62
CA TRP A 353 -7.44 -11.51 14.98
C TRP A 353 -8.37 -10.33 15.26
N LYS A 354 -7.93 -9.33 16.06
CA LYS A 354 -8.70 -8.10 16.30
C LYS A 354 -8.98 -7.24 15.06
N LYS A 355 -8.29 -7.49 13.94
CA LYS A 355 -8.50 -6.75 12.67
C LYS A 355 -9.39 -7.51 11.71
N GLN A 356 -9.86 -8.69 12.07
CA GLN A 356 -10.75 -9.48 11.25
C GLN A 356 -12.12 -8.78 11.13
N PRO A 357 -12.76 -8.81 9.95
CA PRO A 357 -14.06 -8.19 9.72
C PRO A 357 -15.15 -8.65 10.69
N GLU A 358 -15.10 -9.92 11.11
CA GLU A 358 -16.05 -10.53 12.04
C GLU A 358 -15.93 -9.97 13.46
N ILE A 359 -14.74 -9.51 13.85
CA ILE A 359 -14.45 -8.99 15.19
C ILE A 359 -14.61 -7.47 15.26
N ASP A 360 -14.07 -6.74 14.28
CA ASP A 360 -14.16 -5.28 14.20
C ASP A 360 -14.28 -4.83 12.73
N PRO A 361 -15.50 -4.78 12.18
CA PRO A 361 -15.72 -4.47 10.76
C PRO A 361 -15.26 -3.05 10.40
N MET A 362 -15.35 -2.09 11.33
CA MET A 362 -14.89 -0.72 11.09
C MET A 362 -13.37 -0.63 10.98
N LYS A 363 -12.65 -1.30 11.87
CA LYS A 363 -11.18 -1.33 11.84
C LYS A 363 -10.66 -2.13 10.65
N ALA A 364 -11.34 -3.23 10.29
CA ALA A 364 -11.04 -3.99 9.08
C ALA A 364 -11.18 -3.10 7.83
N LYS A 365 -12.32 -2.41 7.68
CA LYS A 365 -12.57 -1.46 6.58
C LYS A 365 -11.52 -0.36 6.51
N ARG A 366 -11.22 0.30 7.65
CA ARG A 366 -10.17 1.33 7.72
C ARG A 366 -8.79 0.78 7.34
N GLY A 367 -8.48 -0.45 7.74
CA GLY A 367 -7.23 -1.12 7.39
C GLY A 367 -7.10 -1.39 5.88
N LEU A 368 -8.20 -1.78 5.23
CA LEU A 368 -8.25 -1.96 3.77
C LEU A 368 -8.09 -0.63 3.03
N GLU A 369 -8.79 0.42 3.48
CA GLU A 369 -8.66 1.79 2.96
C GLU A 369 -7.22 2.30 3.10
N GLN A 370 -6.61 2.15 4.27
CA GLN A 370 -5.22 2.56 4.48
C GLN A 370 -4.24 1.80 3.58
N LYS A 371 -4.41 0.48 3.42
CA LYS A 371 -3.60 -0.32 2.47
C LYS A 371 -3.77 0.19 1.04
N ARG A 372 -5.01 0.52 0.62
CA ARG A 372 -5.32 1.10 -0.70
C ARG A 372 -4.59 2.43 -0.90
N LEU A 373 -4.69 3.35 0.06
CA LEU A 373 -4.01 4.65 0.03
C LEU A 373 -2.48 4.52 -0.03
N LEU A 374 -1.89 3.61 0.75
CA LEU A 374 -0.45 3.34 0.73
C LEU A 374 0.01 2.78 -0.63
N ARG A 375 -0.77 1.87 -1.23
CA ARG A 375 -0.49 1.35 -2.57
C ARG A 375 -0.53 2.47 -3.61
N TRP A 376 -1.58 3.30 -3.60
CA TRP A 376 -1.70 4.43 -4.53
C TRP A 376 -0.57 5.43 -4.38
N SER A 377 -0.24 5.86 -3.16
CA SER A 377 0.90 6.75 -2.90
C SER A 377 2.22 6.15 -3.42
N SER A 378 2.46 4.86 -3.19
CA SER A 378 3.66 4.18 -3.69
C SER A 378 3.70 4.14 -5.23
N ARG A 379 2.56 3.87 -5.89
CA ARG A 379 2.46 3.88 -7.36
C ARG A 379 2.72 5.27 -7.92
N ARG A 380 2.14 6.33 -7.34
CA ARG A 380 2.36 7.72 -7.76
C ARG A 380 3.83 8.13 -7.65
N LYS A 381 4.49 7.82 -6.53
CA LYS A 381 5.94 8.06 -6.33
C LYS A 381 6.79 7.42 -7.41
N GLU A 382 6.53 6.15 -7.68
CA GLU A 382 7.27 5.39 -8.69
C GLU A 382 6.99 5.90 -10.11
N LYS A 383 5.75 6.34 -10.39
CA LYS A 383 5.38 7.00 -11.64
C LYS A 383 6.15 8.31 -11.84
N VAL A 384 6.16 9.21 -10.86
CA VAL A 384 6.96 10.45 -10.89
C VAL A 384 8.41 10.15 -11.21
N LYS A 385 9.02 9.19 -10.51
CA LYS A 385 10.42 8.80 -10.73
C LYS A 385 10.70 8.37 -12.17
N ARG A 386 9.76 7.65 -12.80
CA ARG A 386 9.89 7.21 -14.20
C ARG A 386 9.71 8.36 -15.18
N LEU A 387 8.71 9.20 -14.97
CA LEU A 387 8.49 10.38 -15.82
C LEU A 387 9.68 11.34 -15.74
N ALA A 388 10.27 11.50 -14.55
CA ALA A 388 11.46 12.32 -14.34
C ALA A 388 12.68 11.85 -15.17
N MET A 389 12.76 10.56 -15.53
CA MET A 389 13.83 10.06 -16.41
C MET A 389 13.70 10.59 -17.84
N MET A 390 12.50 10.98 -18.27
CA MET A 390 12.19 11.43 -19.62
C MET A 390 12.16 12.94 -19.79
N VAL A 391 12.35 13.69 -18.71
CA VAL A 391 12.48 15.16 -18.75
C VAL A 391 13.51 15.61 -19.79
N PRO A 392 14.75 15.05 -19.86
CA PRO A 392 15.73 15.52 -20.84
C PRO A 392 15.27 15.35 -22.30
N ALA A 393 14.62 14.22 -22.61
CA ALA A 393 14.10 13.95 -23.94
C ALA A 393 12.94 14.90 -24.28
N TYR A 394 12.08 15.20 -23.28
CA TYR A 394 11.01 16.17 -23.45
C TYR A 394 11.53 17.59 -23.69
N VAL A 395 12.57 18.02 -22.97
CA VAL A 395 13.22 19.32 -23.17
C VAL A 395 13.86 19.41 -24.56
N GLU A 396 14.48 18.33 -25.04
CA GLU A 396 15.05 18.27 -26.38
C GLU A 396 13.98 18.40 -27.47
N GLU A 397 12.82 17.78 -27.29
CA GLU A 397 11.72 17.78 -28.27
C GLU A 397 10.89 19.08 -28.26
N TYR A 398 10.54 19.58 -27.08
CA TYR A 398 9.59 20.69 -26.92
C TYR A 398 10.23 22.01 -26.46
N GLY A 399 11.50 21.99 -26.05
CA GLY A 399 12.22 23.20 -25.59
C GLY A 399 11.80 23.71 -24.21
N VAL A 400 10.90 23.02 -23.50
CA VAL A 400 10.38 23.41 -22.17
C VAL A 400 10.63 22.32 -21.14
N ASP A 401 10.88 22.70 -19.87
CA ASP A 401 11.22 21.77 -18.79
C ASP A 401 10.01 21.43 -17.90
N PRO A 402 9.44 20.20 -18.00
CA PRO A 402 8.28 19.80 -17.22
C PRO A 402 8.62 19.37 -15.79
N THR A 403 9.87 19.49 -15.32
CA THR A 403 10.29 19.02 -13.98
C THR A 403 9.42 19.57 -12.86
N CYS A 404 9.04 20.85 -12.94
CA CYS A 404 8.20 21.50 -11.94
C CYS A 404 6.78 20.92 -11.84
N LEU A 405 6.31 20.25 -12.89
CA LEU A 405 4.98 19.62 -12.97
C LEU A 405 4.93 18.22 -12.33
N LEU A 406 6.10 17.63 -12.03
CA LEU A 406 6.22 16.24 -11.60
C LEU A 406 6.08 16.09 -10.07
N ASP A 407 4.85 16.14 -9.57
CA ASP A 407 4.53 15.88 -8.16
C ASP A 407 3.69 14.60 -7.95
N GLU A 408 3.94 13.89 -6.85
CA GLU A 408 3.21 12.65 -6.53
C GLU A 408 1.71 12.86 -6.30
N LYS A 409 1.31 14.03 -5.79
CA LYS A 409 -0.09 14.38 -5.57
C LYS A 409 -0.79 14.74 -6.88
N HIS A 410 -0.02 15.15 -7.88
CA HIS A 410 -0.52 15.49 -9.20
C HIS A 410 -0.50 14.31 -10.19
N MET A 411 -0.16 13.09 -9.77
CA MET A 411 -0.24 11.91 -10.63
C MET A 411 -1.63 11.26 -10.63
N SER A 412 -2.05 10.71 -11.77
CA SER A 412 -3.27 9.87 -11.84
C SER A 412 -3.10 8.59 -11.01
N ASP A 413 -4.20 8.17 -10.36
CA ASP A 413 -4.28 6.87 -9.73
C ASP A 413 -4.39 5.75 -10.75
N GLU A 414 -3.96 4.56 -10.33
CA GLU A 414 -3.94 3.36 -11.14
C GLU A 414 -4.57 2.22 -10.32
N ALA A 415 -5.58 1.56 -10.88
CA ALA A 415 -6.35 0.50 -10.24
C ALA A 415 -6.15 -0.84 -10.97
N SER A 416 -6.07 -1.91 -10.17
CA SER A 416 -5.94 -3.30 -10.65
C SER A 416 -7.22 -4.10 -10.38
N GLY A 417 -8.36 -3.41 -10.35
CA GLY A 417 -9.66 -3.95 -9.99
C GLY A 417 -10.76 -2.88 -9.97
N PRO A 418 -12.02 -3.31 -9.75
CA PRO A 418 -13.18 -2.43 -9.68
C PRO A 418 -13.06 -1.40 -8.55
N GLU A 419 -13.90 -0.37 -8.59
CA GLU A 419 -13.99 0.61 -7.51
C GLU A 419 -14.61 0.04 -6.24
N ASP A 420 -15.66 -0.73 -6.49
CA ASP A 420 -16.55 -1.34 -5.53
C ASP A 420 -16.87 -2.74 -6.07
N GLU A 421 -16.42 -3.75 -5.33
CA GLU A 421 -16.63 -5.16 -5.68
C GLU A 421 -18.11 -5.56 -5.54
N ASP A 422 -18.92 -4.78 -4.81
CA ASP A 422 -20.36 -4.97 -4.69
C ASP A 422 -21.11 -4.51 -5.96
N VAL A 423 -20.53 -3.60 -6.74
CA VAL A 423 -21.12 -3.03 -7.98
C VAL A 423 -20.62 -3.75 -9.23
N GLU A 424 -19.32 -4.02 -9.30
CA GLU A 424 -18.69 -4.71 -10.43
C GLU A 424 -17.75 -5.77 -9.87
N THR A 425 -17.97 -7.04 -10.20
CA THR A 425 -17.06 -8.10 -9.76
C THR A 425 -15.70 -7.96 -10.45
N LYS A 426 -14.65 -8.52 -9.86
CA LYS A 426 -13.30 -8.49 -10.48
C LYS A 426 -13.28 -9.12 -11.88
N GLU A 427 -14.07 -10.16 -12.11
CA GLU A 427 -14.20 -10.82 -13.42
C GLU A 427 -14.91 -9.95 -14.46
N GLN A 428 -15.97 -9.25 -14.05
CA GLN A 428 -16.66 -8.28 -14.90
C GLN A 428 -15.75 -7.12 -15.27
N TRP A 429 -15.05 -6.55 -14.28
CA TRP A 429 -14.04 -5.51 -14.51
C TRP A 429 -12.95 -5.99 -15.47
N LYS A 430 -12.43 -7.20 -15.25
CA LYS A 430 -11.37 -7.79 -16.09
C LYS A 430 -11.86 -8.03 -17.53
N SER A 431 -13.10 -8.47 -17.69
CA SER A 431 -13.73 -8.67 -19.00
C SER A 431 -13.94 -7.35 -19.73
N ARG A 432 -14.36 -6.30 -19.02
CA ARG A 432 -14.48 -4.93 -19.57
C ARG A 432 -13.12 -4.38 -20.01
N MET A 433 -12.09 -4.49 -19.17
CA MET A 433 -10.71 -4.10 -19.52
C MET A 433 -10.19 -4.87 -20.72
N GLY A 434 -10.45 -6.18 -20.75
CA GLY A 434 -10.13 -7.06 -21.87
C GLY A 434 -10.76 -6.61 -23.18
N SER A 435 -12.07 -6.33 -23.16
CA SER A 435 -12.81 -5.86 -24.33
C SER A 435 -12.23 -4.55 -24.89
N MET A 436 -11.83 -3.61 -24.02
CA MET A 436 -11.19 -2.36 -24.46
C MET A 436 -9.82 -2.58 -25.11
N MET A 437 -9.14 -3.66 -24.75
CA MET A 437 -7.85 -4.07 -25.32
C MET A 437 -7.99 -5.08 -26.48
N GLY A 438 -9.22 -5.40 -26.92
CA GLY A 438 -9.48 -6.40 -27.96
C GLY A 438 -9.27 -7.85 -27.52
N ILE A 439 -9.20 -8.12 -26.22
CA ILE A 439 -9.05 -9.46 -25.63
C ILE A 439 -10.43 -9.94 -25.17
N SER A 440 -11.05 -10.82 -25.95
CA SER A 440 -12.41 -11.34 -25.68
C SER A 440 -12.43 -12.75 -25.10
N THR A 441 -11.34 -13.52 -25.19
CA THR A 441 -11.34 -14.93 -24.78
C THR A 441 -11.08 -15.07 -23.28
N PRO A 442 -11.96 -15.77 -22.52
CA PRO A 442 -11.77 -15.96 -21.08
C PRO A 442 -10.41 -16.57 -20.71
N ALA A 443 -9.92 -17.52 -21.52
CA ALA A 443 -8.62 -18.16 -21.31
C ALA A 443 -7.44 -17.17 -21.43
N ALA A 444 -7.49 -16.22 -22.36
CA ALA A 444 -6.47 -15.18 -22.46
C ALA A 444 -6.58 -14.19 -21.29
N LEU A 445 -7.81 -13.86 -20.87
CA LEU A 445 -8.02 -12.96 -19.74
C LEU A 445 -7.43 -13.51 -18.44
N MET A 446 -7.48 -14.82 -18.18
CA MET A 446 -6.95 -15.39 -16.94
C MET A 446 -5.49 -15.00 -16.66
N ASN A 447 -4.64 -15.00 -17.70
CA ASN A 447 -3.20 -14.73 -17.57
C ASN A 447 -2.82 -13.25 -17.67
N VAL A 448 -3.72 -12.39 -18.14
CA VAL A 448 -3.45 -10.96 -18.30
C VAL A 448 -3.78 -10.21 -17.01
N ARG A 449 -2.90 -9.27 -16.62
CA ARG A 449 -3.20 -8.28 -15.57
C ARG A 449 -3.48 -6.95 -16.23
N PHE A 450 -4.51 -6.25 -15.77
CA PHE A 450 -4.83 -4.91 -16.25
C PHE A 450 -4.47 -3.88 -15.20
N LEU A 451 -4.13 -2.69 -15.67
CA LEU A 451 -3.94 -1.53 -14.84
C LEU A 451 -4.70 -0.36 -15.45
N GLU A 452 -5.90 -0.12 -14.92
CA GLU A 452 -6.77 0.98 -15.30
C GLU A 452 -6.21 2.30 -14.79
N THR A 453 -6.09 3.30 -15.67
CA THR A 453 -5.69 4.66 -15.30
C THR A 453 -6.93 5.48 -14.98
N ILE A 454 -7.03 5.99 -13.75
CA ILE A 454 -8.17 6.79 -13.29
C ILE A 454 -7.91 8.27 -13.63
N LYS A 455 -8.81 8.90 -14.39
CA LYS A 455 -8.68 10.33 -14.76
C LYS A 455 -9.08 11.21 -13.57
N PRO A 456 -8.21 12.08 -13.05
CA PRO A 456 -8.62 13.07 -12.06
C PRO A 456 -9.43 14.17 -12.74
N ASN A 457 -10.65 14.41 -12.27
CA ASN A 457 -11.55 15.41 -12.88
C ASN A 457 -11.03 16.84 -12.77
N TRP A 458 -10.24 17.12 -11.73
CA TRP A 458 -9.66 18.44 -11.49
C TRP A 458 -8.54 18.80 -12.46
N ARG A 459 -7.95 17.83 -13.16
CA ARG A 459 -6.78 18.04 -14.02
C ARG A 459 -7.22 18.46 -15.42
N SER A 460 -6.56 19.48 -15.98
CA SER A 460 -6.74 19.85 -17.38
C SER A 460 -6.29 18.75 -18.35
N ASP A 461 -6.78 18.80 -19.58
CA ASP A 461 -6.36 17.88 -20.63
C ASP A 461 -4.89 18.15 -21.02
N GLU A 462 -4.47 19.42 -21.08
CA GLU A 462 -3.08 19.82 -21.37
C GLU A 462 -2.07 19.19 -20.39
N LEU A 463 -2.30 19.30 -19.07
CA LEU A 463 -1.40 18.67 -18.10
C LEU A 463 -1.47 17.13 -18.17
N SER A 464 -2.62 16.57 -18.54
CA SER A 464 -2.76 15.13 -18.76
C SER A 464 -1.94 14.66 -19.97
N ASP A 465 -1.91 15.45 -21.04
CA ASP A 465 -1.16 15.18 -22.27
C ASP A 465 0.34 15.25 -22.03
N ILE A 466 0.84 16.21 -21.24
CA ILE A 466 2.26 16.26 -20.85
C ILE A 466 2.68 14.97 -20.14
N PHE A 467 1.90 14.51 -19.16
CA PHE A 467 2.19 13.26 -18.45
C PHE A 467 2.09 12.03 -19.35
N LEU A 468 1.17 12.05 -20.32
CA LEU A 468 1.00 11.01 -21.32
C LEU A 468 2.21 10.93 -22.25
N THR A 469 2.70 12.06 -22.74
CA THR A 469 3.90 12.15 -23.59
C THR A 469 5.11 11.62 -22.85
N LEU A 470 5.38 12.11 -21.64
CA LEU A 470 6.49 11.61 -20.80
C LEU A 470 6.38 10.10 -20.54
N HIS A 471 5.17 9.58 -20.28
CA HIS A 471 4.96 8.16 -20.05
C HIS A 471 5.22 7.32 -21.30
N THR A 472 4.78 7.82 -22.46
CA THR A 472 4.97 7.15 -23.76
C THR A 472 6.45 7.09 -24.12
N SER A 473 7.19 8.20 -23.98
CA SER A 473 8.64 8.23 -24.18
C SER A 473 9.37 7.27 -23.23
N TRP A 474 8.96 7.22 -21.97
CA TRP A 474 9.52 6.28 -20.99
C TRP A 474 9.30 4.84 -21.44
N TRP A 475 8.07 4.49 -21.84
CA TRP A 475 7.74 3.14 -22.26
C TRP A 475 8.50 2.71 -23.52
N VAL A 476 8.67 3.61 -24.48
CA VAL A 476 9.44 3.36 -25.72
C VAL A 476 10.94 3.20 -25.42
N SER A 477 11.47 3.90 -24.42
CA SER A 477 12.89 3.78 -24.01
C SER A 477 13.24 2.42 -23.39
N LEU A 478 12.26 1.66 -22.92
CA LEU A 478 12.48 0.36 -22.27
C LEU A 478 12.85 -0.71 -23.29
N THR A 479 13.85 -1.52 -22.95
CA THR A 479 14.19 -2.72 -23.71
C THR A 479 13.02 -3.73 -23.69
N ALA A 480 12.98 -4.64 -24.67
CA ALA A 480 11.95 -5.69 -24.71
C ALA A 480 11.91 -6.51 -23.40
N LYS A 481 13.10 -6.81 -22.83
CA LYS A 481 13.25 -7.52 -21.56
C LYS A 481 12.72 -6.73 -20.36
N GLU A 482 12.93 -5.41 -20.33
CA GLU A 482 12.37 -4.57 -19.27
C GLU A 482 10.84 -4.47 -19.40
N ARG A 483 10.32 -4.35 -20.63
CA ARG A 483 8.88 -4.35 -20.91
C ARG A 483 8.21 -5.66 -20.50
N GLU A 484 8.86 -6.80 -20.74
CA GLU A 484 8.40 -8.11 -20.26
C GLU A 484 8.32 -8.19 -18.72
N GLY A 485 9.17 -7.45 -18.00
CA GLY A 485 9.07 -7.31 -16.55
C GLY A 485 7.77 -6.63 -16.07
N TYR A 486 7.11 -5.85 -16.95
CA TYR A 486 5.81 -5.23 -16.69
C TYR A 486 4.69 -6.13 -17.23
N ASN A 487 4.36 -7.17 -16.46
CA ASN A 487 3.30 -8.15 -16.76
C ASN A 487 1.87 -7.58 -16.60
N PHE A 488 1.62 -6.35 -17.03
CA PHE A 488 0.28 -5.76 -17.05
C PHE A 488 0.05 -4.92 -18.31
N LEU A 489 -1.19 -4.93 -18.79
CA LEU A 489 -1.67 -4.03 -19.83
C LEU A 489 -2.28 -2.79 -19.18
N ARG A 490 -1.76 -1.62 -19.52
CA ARG A 490 -2.32 -0.35 -19.06
C ARG A 490 -3.52 0.02 -19.92
N VAL A 491 -4.68 0.21 -19.30
CA VAL A 491 -5.92 0.61 -19.97
C VAL A 491 -6.21 2.07 -19.59
N ARG A 492 -6.58 2.88 -20.58
CA ARG A 492 -6.92 4.30 -20.44
C ARG A 492 -8.34 4.53 -20.95
N ASP A 493 -8.87 5.72 -20.70
CA ASP A 493 -10.14 6.19 -21.25
C ASP A 493 -11.33 5.28 -20.95
N THR A 494 -11.31 4.66 -19.77
CA THR A 494 -12.35 3.73 -19.31
C THR A 494 -13.62 4.44 -18.84
N GLY A 495 -13.63 5.77 -18.87
CA GLY A 495 -14.65 6.62 -18.26
C GLY A 495 -14.53 6.77 -16.74
N ARG A 496 -13.66 5.99 -16.09
CA ARG A 496 -13.46 6.07 -14.63
C ARG A 496 -12.68 7.33 -14.26
N ALA A 497 -13.29 8.15 -13.42
CA ALA A 497 -12.71 9.39 -12.96
C ALA A 497 -12.74 9.54 -11.44
N SER A 498 -11.91 10.45 -10.92
CA SER A 498 -11.77 10.72 -9.48
C SER A 498 -11.90 12.20 -9.18
N ASP A 499 -12.71 12.53 -8.19
CA ASP A 499 -12.86 13.88 -7.62
C ASP A 499 -11.89 14.13 -6.44
N VAL A 500 -10.93 13.22 -6.19
CA VAL A 500 -9.97 13.40 -5.10
C VAL A 500 -9.07 14.60 -5.38
N ILE A 501 -9.22 15.62 -4.55
CA ILE A 501 -8.49 16.89 -4.61
C ILE A 501 -7.06 16.68 -4.10
N PRO A 502 -6.01 17.07 -4.85
CA PRO A 502 -4.64 17.01 -4.37
C PRO A 502 -4.45 17.99 -3.20
N LEU A 503 -3.61 17.59 -2.24
CA LEU A 503 -3.26 18.45 -1.09
C LEU A 503 -2.43 19.69 -1.50
N LEU A 504 -1.75 19.61 -2.63
CA LEU A 504 -0.98 20.72 -3.21
C LEU A 504 -1.75 21.20 -4.44
N ALA A 505 -2.09 22.48 -4.49
CA ALA A 505 -2.72 23.06 -5.66
C ALA A 505 -1.81 22.91 -6.90
N PRO A 506 -2.35 22.49 -8.05
CA PRO A 506 -1.60 22.51 -9.30
C PRO A 506 -1.43 23.94 -9.82
N PHE A 507 -0.56 24.12 -10.82
CA PHE A 507 -0.48 25.36 -11.61
C PHE A 507 -1.80 25.64 -12.33
N ASN A 508 -2.07 26.90 -12.65
CA ASN A 508 -3.37 27.35 -13.16
C ASN A 508 -3.77 26.65 -14.48
N PHE A 509 -2.83 26.45 -15.40
CA PHE A 509 -3.04 25.71 -16.66
C PHE A 509 -3.36 24.23 -16.43
N GLY A 510 -2.88 23.69 -15.30
CA GLY A 510 -3.11 22.31 -14.88
C GLY A 510 -4.52 22.05 -14.33
N ILE A 511 -5.32 23.10 -14.15
CA ILE A 511 -6.66 23.03 -13.55
C ILE A 511 -7.73 22.93 -14.63
N ASN A 512 -8.62 21.96 -14.49
CA ASN A 512 -9.90 21.96 -15.20
C ASN A 512 -10.82 23.04 -14.60
N GLN A 513 -10.88 24.20 -15.26
CA GLN A 513 -11.62 25.37 -14.75
C GLN A 513 -13.12 25.07 -14.57
N ARG A 514 -13.74 24.30 -15.48
CA ARG A 514 -15.16 23.91 -15.36
C ARG A 514 -15.41 23.10 -14.09
N TRP A 515 -14.51 22.15 -13.79
CA TRP A 515 -14.61 21.36 -12.57
C TRP A 515 -14.43 22.25 -11.32
N LEU A 516 -13.45 23.17 -11.34
CA LEU A 516 -13.18 24.07 -10.23
C LEU A 516 -14.37 24.97 -9.90
N GLU A 517 -15.02 25.55 -10.92
CA GLU A 517 -16.22 26.37 -10.77
C GLU A 517 -17.35 25.60 -10.07
N VAL A 518 -17.65 24.38 -10.56
CA VAL A 518 -18.68 23.52 -9.97
C VAL A 518 -18.37 23.20 -8.50
N GLN A 519 -17.12 22.88 -8.18
CA GLN A 519 -16.73 22.56 -6.80
C GLN A 519 -16.72 23.77 -5.86
N LYS A 520 -16.33 24.95 -6.35
CA LYS A 520 -16.45 26.20 -5.58
C LYS A 520 -17.91 26.54 -5.29
N SER A 521 -18.82 26.33 -6.25
CA SER A 521 -20.26 26.56 -6.04
C SER A 521 -20.89 25.61 -5.01
N ARG A 522 -20.36 24.39 -4.84
CA ARG A 522 -20.85 23.44 -3.82
C ARG A 522 -20.48 23.82 -2.39
N GLY A 523 -19.41 24.60 -2.18
CA GLY A 523 -18.99 25.10 -0.87
C GLY A 523 -18.30 24.08 0.05
N GLU A 524 -18.58 22.77 -0.08
CA GLU A 524 -17.98 21.69 0.73
C GLU A 524 -16.44 21.72 0.75
N ASN A 525 -15.85 21.99 -0.42
CA ASN A 525 -14.41 21.99 -0.64
C ASN A 525 -13.78 23.39 -0.62
N SER A 526 -14.55 24.43 -0.23
CA SER A 526 -14.10 25.82 -0.34
C SER A 526 -12.79 26.10 0.39
N HIS A 527 -12.54 25.44 1.52
CA HIS A 527 -11.34 25.63 2.34
C HIS A 527 -10.08 25.03 1.70
N ILE A 528 -10.21 23.94 0.93
CA ILE A 528 -9.09 23.28 0.23
C ILE A 528 -8.80 24.00 -1.10
N LEU A 529 -9.81 24.63 -1.69
CA LEU A 529 -9.73 25.28 -3.00
C LEU A 529 -9.38 26.78 -2.93
N MET A 530 -8.99 27.30 -1.75
CA MET A 530 -8.74 28.73 -1.54
C MET A 530 -7.51 29.23 -2.30
N ASP A 531 -6.49 28.40 -2.41
CA ASP A 531 -5.21 28.70 -3.08
C ASP A 531 -5.19 28.25 -4.56
N TRP A 532 -6.25 27.61 -5.04
CA TRP A 532 -6.39 27.26 -6.45
C TRP A 532 -6.60 28.52 -7.29
N ASN A 533 -5.95 28.59 -8.45
CA ASN A 533 -5.79 29.78 -9.29
C ASN A 533 -4.80 30.84 -8.76
N THR A 534 -4.02 30.56 -7.70
CA THR A 534 -3.01 31.50 -7.18
C THR A 534 -1.59 31.24 -7.68
N PHE A 535 -1.33 30.06 -8.24
CA PHE A 535 0.00 29.64 -8.69
C PHE A 535 0.18 29.94 -10.18
N GLN A 536 1.01 30.93 -10.49
CA GLN A 536 1.33 31.29 -11.88
C GLN A 536 1.89 30.10 -12.65
N ASP A 537 1.56 30.04 -13.95
CA ASP A 537 2.02 28.97 -14.82
C ASP A 537 3.54 29.08 -15.04
N PRO A 538 4.27 27.95 -15.05
CA PRO A 538 5.69 27.98 -15.36
C PRO A 538 5.93 28.36 -16.83
N ASP A 539 7.05 29.05 -17.10
CA ASP A 539 7.44 29.47 -18.45
C ASP A 539 7.30 28.34 -19.48
N GLY A 540 6.59 28.61 -20.58
CA GLY A 540 6.35 27.65 -21.66
C GLY A 540 5.20 26.65 -21.44
N PHE A 541 4.42 26.80 -20.36
CA PHE A 541 3.17 26.06 -20.13
C PHE A 541 2.01 27.03 -19.89
N GLY A 542 0.80 26.68 -20.31
CA GLY A 542 -0.39 27.51 -20.07
C GLY A 542 -0.44 28.86 -20.79
N GLU A 543 0.68 29.30 -21.37
CA GLU A 543 0.74 30.35 -22.38
C GLU A 543 -0.13 29.90 -23.54
N GLY A 544 -1.34 30.45 -23.58
CA GLY A 544 -2.31 30.14 -24.61
C GLY A 544 -1.63 30.13 -25.96
N VAL A 545 -1.84 29.04 -26.68
CA VAL A 545 -2.34 29.14 -28.05
C VAL A 545 -3.50 30.13 -27.95
N GLU A 546 -3.21 31.45 -28.00
CA GLU A 546 -4.22 32.46 -28.15
C GLU A 546 -5.07 31.99 -29.32
N ALA A 547 -6.38 32.00 -29.13
CA ALA A 547 -7.39 31.47 -30.04
C ALA A 547 -7.43 32.22 -31.41
N ASP A 548 -6.31 32.82 -31.82
CA ASP A 548 -6.08 33.57 -33.05
C ASP A 548 -5.96 32.66 -34.29
N ALA A 549 -6.01 31.33 -34.13
CA ALA A 549 -5.94 30.37 -35.25
C ALA A 549 -7.24 29.58 -35.54
N LEU A 550 -8.33 29.76 -34.77
CA LEU A 550 -9.64 29.15 -35.06
C LEU A 550 -10.68 30.17 -35.55
N GLY A 551 -10.20 31.18 -36.27
CA GLY A 551 -11.01 31.98 -37.18
C GLY A 551 -11.30 31.28 -38.52
N ASP A 552 -10.98 29.98 -38.68
CA ASP A 552 -11.35 29.22 -39.88
C ASP A 552 -12.59 28.36 -39.57
N GLU A 553 -13.72 29.05 -39.68
CA GLU A 553 -15.02 28.57 -40.16
C GLU A 553 -15.12 27.05 -40.41
N PHE A 554 -15.31 26.26 -39.35
CA PHE A 554 -15.83 24.90 -39.49
C PHE A 554 -17.28 24.99 -39.93
N GLN A 555 -17.52 25.17 -41.25
CA GLN A 555 -18.84 25.01 -41.83
C GLN A 555 -19.26 23.55 -41.66
N PRO A 556 -20.35 23.26 -40.93
CA PRO A 556 -20.91 21.92 -40.89
C PRO A 556 -21.49 21.61 -42.27
N GLY A 557 -20.70 20.91 -43.09
CA GLY A 557 -21.14 20.32 -44.34
C GLY A 557 -22.17 19.23 -44.09
N GLN A 558 -23.24 19.31 -44.90
CA GLN A 558 -24.46 18.51 -44.92
C GLN A 558 -24.26 17.00 -45.07
#